data_AF-A0A954WIJ9-F1
#
_entry.id   AF-A0A954WIJ9-F1
#
_cell.length_a   1.000
_cell.length_b   1.000
_cell.length_c   1.000
_cell.angle_alpha   90.00
_cell.angle_beta   90.00
_cell.angle_gamma   90.00
#
_symmetry.space_group_name_H-M   'P 1'
#
loop_
_entity.id
_entity.type
_entity.pdbx_description
1 polymer ?
#
loop_
_entity_poly.entity_id
_entity_poly.type
_entity_poly.pdbx_seq_one_letter_code
_entity_poly.pdbx_strand_id
1 'polypeptide(L)'
;GLLGTVLGMIRAFNAIATADAMGRPELLASGISQALLTTAAGLTVAIPALIAYLFFVSRVDRLIMDIDAAGQELVGHISSDSWRK
;
A
#
# COMPACT_ATOMS: atom_id res chain seq x y z
N GLY A 1 -10.31 -5.79 -0.88
CA GLY A 1 -10.19 -4.40 -0.38
C GLY A 1 -11.42 -3.60 -0.79
N LEU A 2 -11.31 -2.27 -0.88
CA LEU A 2 -12.44 -1.35 -1.08
C LEU A 2 -13.31 -1.65 -2.34
N LEU A 3 -12.71 -2.13 -3.43
CA LEU A 3 -13.49 -2.54 -4.60
C LEU A 3 -14.34 -3.80 -4.31
N GLY A 4 -13.81 -4.73 -3.53
CA GLY A 4 -14.51 -5.95 -3.12
C GLY A 4 -15.68 -5.68 -2.17
N THR A 5 -15.54 -4.69 -1.28
CA THR A 5 -16.65 -4.27 -0.41
C THR A 5 -17.79 -3.67 -1.21
N VAL A 6 -17.48 -2.78 -2.17
CA VAL A 6 -18.48 -2.15 -3.04
C VAL A 6 -19.19 -3.21 -3.88
N LEU A 7 -18.46 -4.14 -4.51
CA LEU A 7 -19.06 -5.24 -5.28
C LEU A 7 -19.94 -6.15 -4.40
N GLY A 8 -19.51 -6.46 -3.18
CA GLY A 8 -20.28 -7.28 -2.24
C GLY A 8 -21.62 -6.63 -1.86
N MET A 9 -21.59 -5.33 -1.57
CA MET A 9 -22.81 -4.56 -1.25
C MET A 9 -23.74 -4.41 -2.46
N ILE A 10 -23.20 -4.18 -3.67
CA ILE A 10 -24.01 -4.12 -4.90
C ILE A 10 -24.77 -5.44 -5.11
N ARG A 11 -24.10 -6.59 -4.93
CA ARG A 11 -24.73 -7.91 -5.06
C ARG A 11 -25.79 -8.14 -3.98
N ALA A 12 -25.52 -7.72 -2.75
CA ALA A 12 -26.47 -7.84 -1.63
C ALA A 12 -27.76 -7.07 -1.88
N PHE A 13 -27.65 -5.81 -2.32
CA PHE A 13 -28.81 -4.97 -2.64
C PHE A 13 -29.56 -5.44 -3.89
N ASN A 14 -28.85 -5.95 -4.91
CA ASN A 14 -29.51 -6.53 -6.08
C ASN A 14 -30.31 -7.80 -5.73
N ALA A 15 -29.79 -8.64 -4.83
CA ALA A 15 -30.50 -9.84 -4.36
C ALA A 15 -31.80 -9.48 -3.61
N ILE A 16 -31.81 -8.37 -2.88
CA ILE A 16 -33.01 -7.87 -2.18
C ILE A 16 -34.00 -7.21 -3.14
N ALA A 17 -33.52 -6.56 -4.20
CA ALA A 17 -34.38 -5.91 -5.19
C ALA A 17 -35.05 -6.90 -6.16
N THR A 18 -34.44 -8.07 -6.38
CA THR A 18 -34.91 -9.07 -7.36
C THR A 18 -35.69 -10.22 -6.74
N ALA A 19 -35.32 -10.65 -5.54
CA ALA A 19 -36.22 -11.46 -4.75
C ALA A 19 -37.30 -10.53 -4.20
N ASP A 20 -38.56 -10.94 -4.19
CA ASP A 20 -39.67 -10.27 -3.47
C ASP A 20 -39.46 -10.40 -1.94
N ALA A 21 -38.23 -10.13 -1.50
CA ALA A 21 -37.63 -10.48 -0.22
C ALA A 21 -37.61 -9.27 0.70
N MET A 22 -38.68 -8.47 0.67
CA MET A 22 -39.01 -7.55 1.75
C MET A 22 -39.16 -8.37 3.05
N GLY A 23 -38.05 -8.61 3.75
CA GLY A 23 -38.03 -9.31 5.04
C GLY A 23 -37.00 -10.42 5.23
N ARG A 24 -36.01 -10.64 4.33
CA ARG A 24 -34.94 -11.64 4.53
C ARG A 24 -33.57 -11.02 4.88
N PRO A 25 -33.36 -10.60 6.15
CA PRO A 25 -32.11 -9.97 6.59
C PRO A 25 -30.89 -10.88 6.44
N GLU A 26 -31.07 -12.22 6.38
CA GLU A 26 -29.95 -13.16 6.18
C GLU A 26 -29.19 -12.91 4.86
N LEU A 27 -29.88 -12.50 3.79
CA LEU A 27 -29.26 -12.23 2.49
C LEU A 27 -28.36 -11.00 2.54
N LEU A 28 -28.77 -9.98 3.29
CA LEU A 28 -28.02 -8.76 3.54
C LEU A 28 -26.78 -9.05 4.41
N ALA A 29 -26.95 -9.84 5.46
CA ALA A 29 -25.88 -10.23 6.37
C ALA A 29 -24.75 -10.98 5.66
N SER A 30 -25.09 -11.88 4.72
CA SER A 30 -24.12 -12.59 3.89
C SER A 30 -23.28 -11.64 3.02
N GLY A 31 -23.92 -10.66 2.37
CA GLY A 31 -23.24 -9.65 1.57
C GLY A 31 -22.28 -8.76 2.37
N ILE A 32 -22.70 -8.35 3.57
CA ILE A 32 -21.87 -7.57 4.50
C ILE A 32 -20.67 -8.40 4.96
N SER A 33 -20.88 -9.68 5.32
CA SER A 33 -19.79 -10.57 5.74
C SER A 33 -18.74 -10.73 4.63
N GLN A 34 -19.16 -10.88 3.38
CA GLN A 34 -18.24 -10.94 2.24
C GLN A 34 -17.48 -9.63 2.06
N ALA A 35 -18.16 -8.49 2.16
CA ALA A 35 -17.50 -7.19 2.11
C ALA A 35 -16.40 -7.08 3.17
N LEU A 36 -16.70 -7.40 4.44
CA LEU A 36 -15.74 -7.36 5.54
C LEU A 36 -14.54 -8.30 5.33
N LEU A 37 -14.78 -9.52 4.84
CA LEU A 37 -13.70 -10.46 4.54
C LEU A 37 -12.75 -9.93 3.46
N THR A 38 -13.29 -9.32 2.40
CA THR A 38 -12.45 -8.72 1.35
C THR A 38 -11.65 -7.52 1.86
N THR A 39 -12.16 -6.76 2.84
CA THR A 39 -11.38 -5.70 3.52
C THR A 39 -10.23 -6.28 4.29
N ALA A 40 -10.48 -7.29 5.13
CA ALA A 40 -9.46 -7.96 5.91
C ALA A 40 -8.35 -8.52 5.01
N ALA A 41 -8.72 -9.25 3.95
CA ALA A 41 -7.77 -9.77 2.97
C ALA A 41 -6.95 -8.66 2.28
N GLY A 42 -7.59 -7.53 1.96
CA GLY A 42 -6.89 -6.37 1.39
C GLY A 42 -5.86 -5.77 2.35
N LEU A 43 -6.20 -5.63 3.63
CA LEU A 43 -5.29 -5.14 4.66
C LEU A 43 -4.14 -6.10 4.93
N THR A 44 -4.40 -7.41 4.91
CA THR A 44 -3.37 -8.46 5.08
C THR A 44 -2.26 -8.36 4.04
N VAL A 45 -2.57 -7.96 2.80
CA VAL A 45 -1.56 -7.77 1.74
C VAL A 45 -0.97 -6.36 1.76
N ALA A 46 -1.78 -5.34 2.06
CA ALA A 46 -1.33 -3.95 2.06
C ALA A 46 -0.29 -3.64 3.17
N ILE A 47 -0.47 -4.19 4.37
CA ILE A 47 0.42 -3.91 5.51
C ILE A 47 1.85 -4.42 5.24
N PRO A 48 2.08 -5.69 4.85
CA PRO A 48 3.43 -6.16 4.51
C PRO A 48 4.06 -5.40 3.34
N ALA A 49 3.27 -5.07 2.31
CA ALA A 49 3.78 -4.30 1.18
C ALA A 49 4.26 -2.91 1.60
N LEU A 50 3.54 -2.24 2.51
CA LEU A 50 3.95 -0.95 3.06
C LEU A 50 5.23 -1.07 3.89
N ILE A 51 5.35 -2.10 4.73
CA ILE A 51 6.57 -2.35 5.51
C ILE A 51 7.77 -2.55 4.58
N ALA A 52 7.61 -3.36 3.53
CA ALA A 52 8.66 -3.58 2.54
C ALA A 52 9.04 -2.26 1.83
N TYR A 53 8.06 -1.45 1.43
CA TYR A 53 8.29 -0.14 0.82
C TYR A 53 9.13 0.76 1.72
N LEU A 54 8.74 0.90 3.00
CA LEU A 54 9.47 1.73 3.96
C LEU A 54 10.91 1.23 4.17
N PHE A 55 11.12 -0.09 4.21
CA PHE A 55 12.45 -0.68 4.31
C PHE A 55 13.33 -0.33 3.10
N PHE A 56 12.80 -0.44 1.88
CA PHE A 56 13.54 -0.12 0.67
C PHE A 56 13.85 1.37 0.57
N VAL A 57 12.91 2.25 0.90
CA VAL A 57 13.15 3.71 0.93
C VAL A 57 14.29 4.04 1.88
N SER A 58 14.27 3.52 3.11
CA SER A 58 15.37 3.73 4.06
C SER A 58 16.71 3.17 3.56
N ARG A 59 16.70 2.12 2.74
CA ARG A 59 17.94 1.59 2.14
C ARG A 59 18.46 2.49 1.01
N VAL A 60 17.56 3.03 0.20
CA VAL A 60 17.90 3.99 -0.86
C VAL A 60 18.49 5.26 -0.27
N ASP A 61 17.88 5.81 0.78
CA ASP A 61 18.39 7.03 1.44
C ASP A 61 19.82 6.84 1.95
N ARG A 62 20.12 5.67 2.54
CA ARG A 62 21.49 5.34 2.95
C ARG A 62 22.48 5.31 1.78
N LEU A 63 22.10 4.70 0.66
CA LEU A 63 22.94 4.66 -0.53
C LEU A 63 23.19 6.07 -1.10
N ILE A 64 22.18 6.94 -1.06
CA ILE A 64 22.32 8.34 -1.48
C ILE A 64 23.34 9.06 -0.58
N MET A 65 23.26 8.88 0.75
CA MET A 65 24.25 9.46 1.68
C MET A 65 25.67 8.95 1.40
N ASP A 66 25.84 7.66 1.13
CA ASP A 66 27.15 7.07 0.81
C ASP A 66 27.74 7.69 -0.47
N ILE A 67 26.90 7.89 -1.49
CA ILE A 67 27.29 8.52 -2.76
C ILE A 67 27.68 9.99 -2.54
N ASP A 68 26.89 10.74 -1.76
CA ASP A 68 27.16 12.15 -1.49
C ASP A 68 28.48 12.33 -0.73
N ALA A 69 28.76 11.47 0.26
CA ALA A 69 30.02 11.46 0.99
C ALA A 69 31.23 11.19 0.07
N ALA A 70 31.14 10.17 -0.81
CA ALA A 70 32.19 9.87 -1.77
C ALA A 70 32.40 11.02 -2.78
N GLY A 71 31.32 11.69 -3.19
CA GLY A 71 31.38 12.87 -4.06
C GLY A 71 32.10 14.04 -3.38
N GLN A 72 31.80 14.31 -2.12
CA GLN A 72 32.48 15.35 -1.33
C GLN A 72 33.97 15.06 -1.15
N GLU A 73 34.34 13.81 -0.92
CA GLU A 73 35.74 13.38 -0.82
C GLU A 73 36.49 13.62 -2.14
N LEU A 74 35.91 13.24 -3.28
CA LEU A 74 36.47 13.50 -4.62
C LEU A 74 36.68 14.99 -4.88
N VAL A 75 35.70 15.83 -4.55
CA VAL A 75 35.82 17.29 -4.67
C VAL A 75 36.90 17.84 -3.74
N GLY A 76 37.01 17.31 -2.53
CA GLY A 76 38.08 17.63 -1.58
C GLY A 76 39.46 17.36 -2.16
N HIS A 77 39.67 16.18 -2.75
CA HIS A 77 40.94 15.85 -3.40
C HIS A 77 41.27 16.77 -4.57
N ILE A 78 40.33 17.03 -5.47
CA ILE A 78 40.53 17.91 -6.64
C ILE A 78 40.85 19.35 -6.20
N SER A 79 40.13 19.88 -5.22
CA SER A 79 40.36 21.24 -4.72
C SER A 79 41.69 21.37 -3.98
N SER A 80 42.14 20.33 -3.26
CA SER A 80 43.43 20.31 -2.57
C SER A 80 44.62 20.32 -3.55
N ASP A 81 44.49 19.66 -4.69
CA ASP A 81 45.55 19.60 -5.71
C ASP A 81 45.61 20.91 -6.53
N SER A 82 44.50 21.64 -6.63
CA SER A 82 44.44 22.98 -7.24
C SER A 82 45.13 24.07 -6.41
N TRP A 83 45.23 23.91 -5.09
CA TRP A 83 45.93 24.84 -4.20
C TRP A 83 47.44 24.57 -4.11
N ARG A 84 47.92 23.46 -4.69
CA ARG A 84 49.32 23.03 -4.65
C ARG A 84 50.11 23.42 -5.91
N LYS A 85 49.47 24.09 -6.87
CA LYS A 85 50.11 24.79 -8.01
C LYS A 85 50.07 26.28 -7.79
#